data_AF-A0A820ANW8-F1
#
_entry.id   AF-A0A820ANW8-F1
#
_cell.length_a   1.000
_cell.length_b   1.000
_cell.length_c   1.000
_cell.angle_alpha   90.00
_cell.angle_beta   90.00
_cell.angle_gamma   90.00
#
_symmetry.space_group_name_H-M   'P 1'
#
loop_
_entity.id
_entity.type
_entity.pdbx_description
1 polymer ?
#
loop_
_entity_poly.entity_id
_entity_poly.type
_entity_poly.pdbx_seq_one_letter_code
_entity_poly.pdbx_strand_id
1 'polypeptide(L)'
;MEEIHDTKLQKPTFYNQYLPFGDLVSRRGSAWFEEIRENLSRTIQMGELRPGFSIWSYELHQFLSLYGFHFTKAEHLKLVDFYLSILTINDLNYSNVQICLDRLHDLLRKTRLITRDDLTIDWRVLYRWGKLIFDNHDQNHALITLPKDIKDSFFFCMFYCSPYFSATSTQEILDEFRPLLCPIDWTFSNTIRLLELFLPVHMPPNLHDQAFKLWLPELFGIWDGVYNDTVWELRVTILFSCVAWYNIGYINWEPWMSQIFTRILRGLSLPIGKLEMTPHNYRYLIYSVCRWIVCMIGNRSSCLQYLQDLFIAIKTFYHPSNTGDFQEDLVSFVLNLSYCFVERLYL
;
A
#
# COMPACT_ATOMS: atom_id res chain seq x y z
N MET A 1 10.18 39.68 -10.80
CA MET A 1 10.71 38.41 -10.28
C MET A 1 10.32 37.37 -11.31
N GLU A 2 11.24 36.97 -12.17
CA GLU A 2 11.00 35.93 -13.18
C GLU A 2 10.83 34.60 -12.46
N GLU A 3 9.63 34.02 -12.54
CA GLU A 3 9.44 32.60 -12.25
C GLU A 3 10.28 31.83 -13.28
N ILE A 4 11.35 31.21 -12.81
CA ILE A 4 12.09 30.23 -13.59
C ILE A 4 11.12 29.07 -13.79
N HIS A 5 10.36 29.08 -14.88
CA HIS A 5 9.57 27.92 -15.29
C HIS A 5 10.55 26.77 -15.51
N ASP A 6 10.49 25.77 -14.63
CA ASP A 6 11.20 24.52 -14.80
C ASP A 6 10.68 23.84 -16.08
N THR A 7 11.37 24.04 -17.20
CA THR A 7 10.98 23.49 -18.50
C THR A 7 11.34 22.01 -18.63
N LYS A 8 11.94 21.40 -17.60
CA LYS A 8 12.43 20.03 -17.66
C LYS A 8 11.29 19.04 -17.41
N LEU A 9 11.02 18.20 -18.42
CA LEU A 9 10.11 17.07 -18.29
C LEU A 9 10.67 16.05 -17.29
N GLN A 10 9.80 15.45 -16.48
CA GLN A 10 10.25 14.55 -15.41
C GLN A 10 10.71 13.19 -15.92
N LYS A 11 9.81 12.42 -16.54
CA LYS A 11 10.10 11.05 -16.98
C LYS A 11 9.22 10.65 -18.16
N PRO A 12 9.50 11.20 -19.36
CA PRO A 12 8.84 10.75 -20.57
C PRO A 12 9.15 9.27 -20.86
N THR A 13 8.28 8.60 -21.62
CA THR A 13 8.50 7.20 -22.03
C THR A 13 9.77 7.10 -22.87
N PHE A 14 10.76 6.36 -22.36
CA PHE A 14 12.10 6.23 -22.97
C PHE A 14 12.06 5.73 -24.42
N TYR A 15 11.11 4.85 -24.77
CA TYR A 15 11.04 4.25 -26.10
C TYR A 15 10.51 5.20 -27.18
N ASN A 16 9.80 6.27 -26.81
CA ASN A 16 9.16 7.16 -27.78
C ASN A 16 10.18 7.90 -28.65
N GLN A 17 11.37 8.17 -28.13
CA GLN A 17 12.45 8.83 -28.88
C GLN A 17 13.05 7.95 -30.00
N TYR A 18 12.87 6.63 -29.93
CA TYR A 18 13.42 5.69 -30.92
C TYR A 18 12.43 5.36 -32.04
N LEU A 19 11.23 5.91 -32.01
CA LEU A 19 10.29 5.76 -33.11
C LEU A 19 10.79 6.55 -34.34
N PRO A 20 10.49 6.11 -35.59
CA PRO A 20 10.89 6.82 -36.81
C PRO A 20 10.42 8.30 -36.86
N PHE A 21 9.45 8.65 -36.02
CA PHE A 21 8.85 9.98 -35.90
C PHE A 21 8.91 10.50 -34.44
N GLY A 22 9.96 10.18 -33.69
CA GLY A 22 10.10 10.54 -32.26
C GLY A 22 9.93 12.04 -31.94
N ASP A 23 10.43 12.94 -32.80
CA ASP A 23 10.24 14.39 -32.64
C ASP A 23 8.78 14.82 -32.79
N LEU A 24 8.03 14.14 -33.67
CA LEU A 24 6.59 14.38 -33.83
C LEU A 24 5.83 13.85 -32.61
N VAL A 25 6.22 12.69 -32.07
CA VAL A 25 5.63 12.12 -30.85
C VAL A 25 5.79 13.10 -29.69
N SER A 26 6.98 13.64 -29.47
CA SER A 26 7.25 14.57 -28.37
C SER A 26 6.42 15.86 -28.47
N ARG A 27 6.26 16.41 -29.68
CA ARG A 27 5.41 17.60 -29.91
C ARG A 27 3.93 17.29 -29.71
N ARG A 28 3.45 16.15 -30.20
CA ARG A 28 2.06 15.70 -29.99
C ARG A 28 1.75 15.43 -28.52
N GLY A 29 2.69 14.83 -27.78
CA GLY A 29 2.56 14.64 -26.34
C GLY A 29 2.36 15.97 -25.61
N SER A 30 3.17 16.98 -25.94
CA SER A 30 3.05 18.31 -25.32
C SER A 30 1.70 18.96 -25.64
N ALA A 31 1.23 18.89 -26.90
CA ALA A 31 -0.06 19.44 -27.29
C ALA A 31 -1.26 18.70 -26.65
N TRP A 32 -1.21 17.37 -26.57
CA TRP A 32 -2.27 16.57 -25.95
C TRP A 32 -2.32 16.79 -24.43
N PHE A 33 -1.18 16.93 -23.77
CA PHE A 33 -1.15 17.28 -22.35
C PHE A 33 -1.80 18.64 -22.08
N GLU A 34 -1.49 19.64 -22.90
CA GLU A 34 -2.12 20.96 -22.82
C GLU A 34 -3.64 20.88 -22.98
N GLU A 35 -4.12 20.10 -23.96
CA GLU A 35 -5.55 19.85 -24.15
C GLU A 35 -6.20 19.17 -22.94
N ILE A 36 -5.55 18.15 -22.36
CA ILE A 36 -6.02 17.47 -21.14
C ILE A 36 -6.12 18.46 -19.98
N ARG A 37 -5.07 19.27 -19.78
CA ARG A 37 -5.00 20.25 -18.69
C ARG A 37 -6.10 21.30 -18.82
N GLU A 38 -6.26 21.88 -20.01
CA GLU A 38 -7.30 22.86 -20.30
C GLU A 38 -8.69 22.28 -20.02
N ASN A 39 -8.98 21.09 -20.54
CA ASN A 39 -10.32 20.54 -20.42
C ASN A 39 -10.63 20.00 -19.01
N LEU A 40 -9.65 19.42 -18.31
CA LEU A 40 -9.82 19.11 -16.86
C LEU A 40 -10.21 20.37 -16.09
N SER A 41 -9.55 21.50 -16.35
CA SER A 41 -9.89 22.77 -15.68
C SER A 41 -11.29 23.28 -16.06
N ARG A 42 -11.68 23.21 -17.35
CA ARG A 42 -13.00 23.64 -17.83
C ARG A 42 -14.11 22.81 -17.20
N THR A 43 -13.94 21.49 -17.10
CA THR A 43 -14.99 20.62 -16.52
C THR A 43 -15.31 21.00 -15.08
N ILE A 44 -14.31 21.37 -14.29
CA ILE A 44 -14.53 21.84 -12.92
C ILE A 44 -15.18 23.24 -12.89
N GLN A 45 -14.72 24.16 -13.74
CA GLN A 45 -15.29 25.51 -13.83
C GLN A 45 -16.77 25.49 -14.24
N MET A 46 -17.16 24.54 -15.10
CA MET A 46 -18.53 24.35 -15.56
C MET A 46 -19.38 23.48 -14.60
N GLY A 47 -18.77 22.90 -13.56
CA GLY A 47 -19.44 21.94 -12.68
C GLY A 47 -19.79 20.61 -13.36
N GLU A 48 -19.18 20.32 -14.51
CA GLU A 48 -19.45 19.14 -15.34
C GLU A 48 -18.60 17.95 -14.89
N LEU A 49 -18.92 17.41 -13.71
CA LEU A 49 -18.27 16.20 -13.20
C LEU A 49 -18.67 14.92 -13.97
N ARG A 50 -19.75 14.99 -14.77
CA ARG A 50 -20.18 13.92 -15.68
C ARG A 50 -20.77 14.50 -16.97
N PRO A 51 -20.38 13.99 -18.15
CA PRO A 51 -19.30 13.02 -18.37
C PRO A 51 -17.90 13.67 -18.41
N GLY A 52 -17.81 15.01 -18.52
CA GLY A 52 -16.57 15.75 -18.75
C GLY A 52 -15.37 15.31 -17.91
N PHE A 53 -15.44 15.42 -16.58
CA PHE A 53 -14.34 15.04 -15.69
C PHE A 53 -13.89 13.58 -15.88
N SER A 54 -14.84 12.66 -16.09
CA SER A 54 -14.54 11.24 -16.30
C SER A 54 -13.79 11.00 -17.60
N ILE A 55 -14.20 11.66 -18.70
CA ILE A 55 -13.54 11.56 -20.01
C ILE A 55 -12.10 12.07 -19.91
N TRP A 56 -11.91 13.29 -19.42
CA TRP A 56 -10.57 13.89 -19.39
C TRP A 56 -9.63 13.25 -18.37
N SER A 57 -10.16 12.66 -17.30
CA SER A 57 -9.37 11.83 -16.38
C SER A 57 -8.97 10.49 -17.00
N TYR A 58 -9.78 9.95 -17.91
CA TYR A 58 -9.40 8.78 -18.71
C TYR A 58 -8.35 9.15 -19.77
N GLU A 59 -8.48 10.30 -20.43
CA GLU A 59 -7.45 10.80 -21.36
C GLU A 59 -6.10 10.98 -20.64
N LEU A 60 -6.09 11.50 -19.41
CA LEU A 60 -4.89 11.57 -18.59
C LEU A 60 -4.27 10.19 -18.31
N HIS A 61 -5.08 9.16 -18.06
CA HIS A 61 -4.58 7.79 -17.91
C HIS A 61 -3.86 7.30 -19.15
N GLN A 62 -4.50 7.47 -20.31
CA GLN A 62 -3.96 7.06 -21.60
C GLN A 62 -2.66 7.82 -21.89
N PHE A 63 -2.65 9.13 -21.60
CA PHE A 63 -1.46 9.95 -21.69
C PHE A 63 -0.32 9.41 -20.83
N LEU A 64 -0.56 9.11 -19.55
CA LEU A 64 0.46 8.57 -18.64
C LEU A 64 0.99 7.21 -19.10
N SER A 65 0.13 6.39 -19.71
CA SER A 65 0.49 5.08 -20.27
C SER A 65 1.41 5.23 -21.50
N LEU A 66 1.07 6.13 -22.43
CA LEU A 66 1.77 6.29 -23.71
C LEU A 66 3.02 7.18 -23.60
N TYR A 67 2.92 8.30 -22.90
CA TYR A 67 3.95 9.34 -22.82
C TYR A 67 4.69 9.36 -21.49
N GLY A 68 4.21 8.64 -20.47
CA GLY A 68 4.79 8.72 -19.14
C GLY A 68 4.52 10.08 -18.50
N PHE A 69 5.49 10.59 -17.75
CA PHE A 69 5.40 11.88 -17.08
C PHE A 69 6.02 12.95 -17.99
N HIS A 70 5.42 13.11 -19.17
CA HIS A 70 5.80 14.11 -20.18
C HIS A 70 5.19 15.47 -19.82
N PHE A 71 5.52 15.93 -18.62
CA PHE A 71 5.18 17.25 -18.08
C PHE A 71 6.20 17.61 -16.99
N THR A 72 6.18 18.87 -16.58
CA THR A 72 7.10 19.41 -15.57
C THR A 72 6.72 18.96 -14.16
N LYS A 73 7.64 19.07 -13.20
CA LYS A 73 7.36 18.74 -11.79
C LYS A 73 6.25 19.63 -11.21
N ALA A 74 6.24 20.92 -11.58
CA ALA A 74 5.20 21.85 -11.15
C ALA A 74 3.81 21.44 -11.65
N GLU A 75 3.71 20.98 -12.90
CA GLU A 75 2.45 20.47 -13.45
C GLU A 75 2.02 19.16 -12.80
N HIS A 76 2.98 18.27 -12.49
CA HIS A 76 2.69 17.05 -11.74
C HIS A 76 2.05 17.36 -10.38
N LEU A 77 2.65 18.25 -9.59
CA LEU A 77 2.11 18.64 -8.28
C LEU A 77 0.71 19.25 -8.42
N LYS A 78 0.49 20.12 -9.41
CA LYS A 78 -0.84 20.69 -9.70
C LYS A 78 -1.89 19.62 -10.03
N LEU A 79 -1.53 18.54 -10.74
CA LEU A 79 -2.45 17.43 -11.01
C LEU A 79 -2.77 16.66 -9.72
N VAL A 80 -1.77 16.40 -8.87
CA VAL A 80 -1.99 15.74 -7.58
C VAL A 80 -2.93 16.59 -6.70
N ASP A 81 -2.64 17.87 -6.56
CA ASP A 81 -3.47 18.82 -5.81
C ASP A 81 -4.88 18.93 -6.39
N PHE A 82 -5.04 18.89 -7.72
CA PHE A 82 -6.33 18.89 -8.39
C PHE A 82 -7.19 17.69 -7.98
N TYR A 83 -6.66 16.47 -8.04
CA TYR A 83 -7.40 15.27 -7.65
C TYR A 83 -7.67 15.21 -6.13
N LEU A 84 -6.72 15.66 -5.29
CA LEU A 84 -6.96 15.79 -3.85
C LEU A 84 -8.07 16.82 -3.56
N SER A 85 -8.07 17.95 -4.27
CA SER A 85 -9.08 18.99 -4.12
C SER A 85 -10.48 18.49 -4.50
N ILE A 86 -10.61 17.70 -5.56
CA ILE A 86 -11.89 17.09 -5.93
C ILE A 86 -12.39 16.15 -4.82
N LEU A 87 -11.50 15.39 -4.18
CA LEU A 87 -11.86 14.53 -3.05
C LEU A 87 -12.36 15.32 -1.83
N THR A 88 -12.18 16.64 -1.75
CA THR A 88 -12.75 17.47 -0.68
C THR A 88 -14.22 17.83 -0.91
N ILE A 89 -14.72 17.74 -2.15
CA ILE A 89 -16.12 18.01 -2.50
C ILE A 89 -17.04 17.10 -1.67
N ASN A 90 -18.07 17.70 -1.06
CA ASN A 90 -19.10 16.96 -0.33
C ASN A 90 -20.04 16.26 -1.33
N ASP A 91 -20.54 15.08 -0.96
CA ASP A 91 -21.49 14.29 -1.78
C ASP A 91 -20.97 13.93 -3.18
N LEU A 92 -19.64 13.82 -3.34
CA LEU A 92 -19.03 13.33 -4.57
C LEU A 92 -19.44 11.88 -4.81
N ASN A 93 -19.94 11.58 -6.01
CA ASN A 93 -20.33 10.21 -6.35
C ASN A 93 -19.11 9.26 -6.32
N TYR A 94 -19.29 8.05 -5.79
CA TYR A 94 -18.27 7.01 -5.68
C TYR A 94 -17.52 6.68 -6.98
N SER A 95 -18.14 6.78 -8.16
CA SER A 95 -17.38 6.60 -9.42
C SER A 95 -16.33 7.68 -9.63
N ASN A 96 -16.63 8.94 -9.26
CA ASN A 96 -15.67 10.02 -9.36
C ASN A 96 -14.60 9.93 -8.25
N VAL A 97 -14.98 9.42 -7.08
CA VAL A 97 -14.02 9.07 -6.01
C VAL A 97 -13.03 8.02 -6.53
N GLN A 98 -13.52 6.93 -7.13
CA GLN A 98 -12.64 5.90 -7.70
C GLN A 98 -11.69 6.50 -8.74
N ILE A 99 -12.18 7.34 -9.66
CA ILE A 99 -11.34 8.02 -10.64
C ILE A 99 -10.23 8.83 -9.98
N CYS A 100 -10.54 9.58 -8.91
CA CYS A 100 -9.52 10.34 -8.18
C CYS A 100 -8.49 9.42 -7.52
N LEU A 101 -8.92 8.33 -6.88
CA LEU A 101 -8.03 7.35 -6.24
C LEU A 101 -7.09 6.69 -7.27
N ASP A 102 -7.63 6.28 -8.42
CA ASP A 102 -6.85 5.68 -9.51
C ASP A 102 -5.85 6.66 -10.12
N ARG A 103 -6.23 7.94 -10.27
CA ARG A 103 -5.33 8.98 -10.78
C ARG A 103 -4.25 9.37 -9.79
N LEU A 104 -4.57 9.48 -8.51
CA LEU A 104 -3.57 9.70 -7.46
C LEU A 104 -2.58 8.53 -7.41
N HIS A 105 -3.06 7.29 -7.51
CA HIS A 105 -2.18 6.12 -7.65
C HIS A 105 -1.26 6.25 -8.87
N ASP A 106 -1.80 6.54 -10.06
CA ASP A 106 -1.03 6.64 -11.30
C ASP A 106 0.06 7.72 -11.24
N LEU A 107 -0.23 8.86 -10.61
CA LEU A 107 0.67 10.00 -10.45
C LEU A 107 1.76 9.72 -9.41
N LEU A 108 1.39 9.12 -8.26
CA LEU A 108 2.30 8.95 -7.12
C LEU A 108 3.11 7.64 -7.13
N ARG A 109 2.74 6.64 -7.95
CA ARG A 109 3.43 5.33 -7.98
C ARG A 109 4.92 5.39 -8.32
N LYS A 110 5.38 6.45 -9.01
CA LYS A 110 6.80 6.67 -9.29
C LYS A 110 7.42 7.55 -8.21
N THR A 111 7.63 6.96 -7.03
CA THR A 111 8.10 7.64 -5.79
C THR A 111 9.39 8.45 -5.91
N ARG A 112 10.21 8.24 -6.95
CA ARG A 112 11.43 9.01 -7.21
C ARG A 112 11.18 10.38 -7.87
N LEU A 113 9.96 10.67 -8.34
CA LEU A 113 9.64 11.89 -9.08
C LEU A 113 9.18 13.06 -8.19
N ILE A 114 8.57 12.74 -7.05
CA ILE A 114 8.09 13.71 -6.05
C ILE A 114 8.72 13.32 -4.73
N THR A 115 9.36 14.27 -4.06
CA THR A 115 9.92 14.08 -2.73
C THR A 115 8.92 14.56 -1.68
N ARG A 116 9.13 14.16 -0.42
CA ARG A 116 8.30 14.58 0.70
C ARG A 116 8.32 16.09 0.94
N ASP A 117 9.40 16.77 0.55
CA ASP A 117 9.51 18.22 0.67
C ASP A 117 8.64 18.95 -0.36
N ASP A 118 8.21 18.26 -1.42
CA ASP A 118 7.40 18.83 -2.50
C ASP A 118 5.89 18.73 -2.25
N LEU A 119 5.45 17.76 -1.44
CA LEU A 119 4.04 17.40 -1.29
C LEU A 119 3.73 17.00 0.15
N THR A 120 2.68 17.62 0.70
CA THR A 120 2.08 17.22 1.97
C THR A 120 0.60 16.93 1.76
N ILE A 121 0.16 15.73 2.12
CA ILE A 121 -1.23 15.28 2.01
C ILE A 121 -1.88 15.27 3.39
N ASP A 122 -3.04 15.89 3.51
CA ASP A 122 -3.90 15.74 4.68
C ASP A 122 -4.61 14.37 4.64
N TRP A 123 -4.20 13.49 5.54
CA TRP A 123 -4.75 12.14 5.65
C TRP A 123 -6.25 12.14 6.01
N ARG A 124 -6.78 13.20 6.63
CA ARG A 124 -8.20 13.31 7.02
C ARG A 124 -9.13 13.31 5.81
N VAL A 125 -8.69 13.89 4.68
CA VAL A 125 -9.44 13.87 3.41
C VAL A 125 -9.64 12.43 2.94
N LEU A 126 -8.58 11.62 2.97
CA LEU A 126 -8.62 10.21 2.59
C LEU A 126 -9.36 9.37 3.64
N TYR A 127 -9.21 9.68 4.93
CA TYR A 127 -9.90 8.99 6.01
C TYR A 127 -11.42 9.08 5.91
N ARG A 128 -11.94 10.27 5.56
CA ARG A 128 -13.38 10.46 5.28
C ARG A 128 -13.88 9.45 4.25
N TRP A 129 -13.17 9.31 3.12
CA TRP A 129 -13.53 8.36 2.08
C TRP A 129 -13.32 6.91 2.50
N GLY A 130 -12.28 6.61 3.27
CA GLY A 130 -12.05 5.30 3.85
C GLY A 130 -13.28 4.83 4.64
N LYS A 131 -13.79 5.65 5.57
CA LYS A 131 -15.02 5.32 6.31
C LYS A 131 -16.22 5.08 5.39
N LEU A 132 -16.44 5.97 4.41
CA LEU A 132 -17.58 5.87 3.48
C LEU A 132 -17.50 4.67 2.51
N ILE A 133 -16.32 4.17 2.22
CA ILE A 133 -16.09 3.02 1.31
C ILE A 133 -16.17 1.70 2.08
N PHE A 134 -15.65 1.69 3.30
CA PHE A 134 -15.40 0.46 4.04
C PHE A 134 -16.41 0.16 5.15
N ASP A 135 -17.08 1.19 5.69
CA ASP A 135 -18.08 1.09 6.75
C ASP A 135 -19.47 1.57 6.25
N ASN A 136 -19.74 1.36 4.96
CA ASN A 136 -20.97 1.82 4.30
C ASN A 136 -22.18 0.97 4.70
N HIS A 137 -22.93 1.40 5.72
CA HIS A 137 -24.15 0.71 6.13
C HIS A 137 -25.26 0.77 5.06
N ASP A 138 -25.29 1.81 4.23
CA ASP A 138 -26.29 1.97 3.17
C ASP A 138 -26.11 0.94 2.05
N GLN A 139 -24.88 0.46 1.83
CA GLN A 139 -24.59 -0.65 0.93
C GLN A 139 -25.30 -1.94 1.38
N ASN A 140 -25.32 -2.22 2.69
CA ASN A 140 -26.00 -3.41 3.24
C ASN A 140 -27.52 -3.36 3.03
N HIS A 141 -28.08 -2.16 2.87
CA HIS A 141 -29.50 -1.92 2.59
C HIS A 141 -29.78 -1.69 1.09
N ALA A 142 -28.78 -1.90 0.22
CA ALA A 142 -28.87 -1.69 -1.23
C ALA A 142 -29.30 -0.26 -1.65
N LEU A 143 -29.07 0.74 -0.79
CA LEU A 143 -29.38 2.14 -1.09
C LEU A 143 -28.31 2.80 -1.96
N ILE A 144 -27.08 2.26 -1.90
CA ILE A 144 -25.91 2.76 -2.62
C ILE A 144 -25.18 1.59 -3.27
N THR A 145 -24.81 1.75 -4.54
CA THR A 145 -23.93 0.81 -5.25
C THR A 145 -22.53 1.39 -5.32
N LEU A 146 -21.59 0.77 -4.62
CA LEU A 146 -20.17 1.07 -4.77
C LEU A 146 -19.66 0.50 -6.10
N PRO A 147 -18.79 1.23 -6.83
CA PRO A 147 -18.05 0.64 -7.93
C PRO A 147 -17.28 -0.61 -7.49
N LYS A 148 -17.16 -1.58 -8.38
CA LYS A 148 -16.61 -2.91 -8.06
C LYS A 148 -15.21 -2.85 -7.46
N ASP A 149 -14.35 -1.99 -8.01
CA ASP A 149 -12.91 -1.98 -7.72
C ASP A 149 -12.50 -0.85 -6.77
N ILE A 150 -13.45 -0.05 -6.25
CA ILE A 150 -13.14 1.14 -5.44
C ILE A 150 -12.32 0.83 -4.17
N LYS A 151 -12.50 -0.35 -3.57
CA LYS A 151 -11.76 -0.78 -2.38
C LYS A 151 -10.29 -1.04 -2.73
N ASP A 152 -10.02 -1.62 -3.89
CA ASP A 152 -8.66 -1.87 -4.39
C ASP A 152 -8.01 -0.55 -4.82
N SER A 153 -8.73 0.31 -5.55
CA SER A 153 -8.29 1.68 -5.87
C SER A 153 -7.90 2.47 -4.63
N PHE A 154 -8.69 2.36 -3.55
CA PHE A 154 -8.38 3.01 -2.29
C PHE A 154 -7.10 2.46 -1.66
N PHE A 155 -6.96 1.14 -1.58
CA PHE A 155 -5.76 0.49 -1.04
C PHE A 155 -4.50 0.93 -1.81
N PHE A 156 -4.53 0.88 -3.14
CA PHE A 156 -3.40 1.29 -3.98
C PHE A 156 -3.10 2.79 -3.88
N CYS A 157 -4.11 3.64 -3.75
CA CYS A 157 -3.94 5.06 -3.53
C CYS A 157 -3.26 5.34 -2.18
N MET A 158 -3.74 4.71 -1.10
CA MET A 158 -3.21 4.90 0.26
C MET A 158 -1.73 4.51 0.36
N PHE A 159 -1.34 3.41 -0.28
CA PHE A 159 0.04 2.95 -0.29
C PHE A 159 1.01 4.01 -0.80
N TYR A 160 0.65 4.75 -1.86
CA TYR A 160 1.49 5.80 -2.43
C TYR A 160 1.22 7.20 -1.86
N CYS A 161 0.09 7.44 -1.19
CA CYS A 161 -0.19 8.72 -0.53
C CYS A 161 0.43 8.82 0.87
N SER A 162 0.43 7.72 1.65
CA SER A 162 0.92 7.72 3.03
C SER A 162 2.34 8.25 3.24
N PRO A 163 3.33 8.08 2.32
CA PRO A 163 4.65 8.67 2.48
C PRO A 163 4.67 10.20 2.43
N TYR A 164 3.58 10.84 1.98
CA TYR A 164 3.42 12.30 1.89
C TYR A 164 2.55 12.87 3.02
N PHE A 165 2.07 12.05 3.97
CA PHE A 165 1.40 12.59 5.17
C PHE A 165 2.37 13.40 6.01
N SER A 166 1.90 14.40 6.75
CA SER A 166 2.76 15.24 7.59
C SER A 166 3.52 14.43 8.65
N ALA A 167 4.56 15.02 9.26
CA ALA A 167 5.34 14.32 10.30
C ALA A 167 4.52 14.05 11.58
N THR A 168 3.48 14.86 11.85
CA THR A 168 2.58 14.68 13.00
C THR A 168 1.47 13.66 12.75
N SER A 169 1.21 13.32 11.48
CA SER A 169 0.06 12.50 11.11
C SER A 169 0.07 11.10 11.73
N THR A 170 1.24 10.48 11.94
CA THR A 170 1.29 9.18 12.63
C THR A 170 0.76 9.29 14.06
N GLN A 171 1.14 10.34 14.81
CA GLN A 171 0.64 10.55 16.16
C GLN A 171 -0.86 10.83 16.15
N GLU A 172 -1.34 11.69 15.25
CA GLU A 172 -2.77 12.00 15.11
C GLU A 172 -3.61 10.76 14.78
N ILE A 173 -3.12 9.89 13.90
CA ILE A 173 -3.75 8.62 13.53
C ILE A 173 -3.82 7.70 14.75
N LEU A 174 -2.75 7.62 15.53
CA LEU A 174 -2.71 6.82 16.75
C LEU A 174 -3.63 7.37 17.82
N ASP A 175 -3.69 8.68 18.01
CA ASP A 175 -4.58 9.32 18.99
C ASP A 175 -6.06 9.06 18.66
N GLU A 176 -6.41 9.02 17.37
CA GLU A 176 -7.76 8.67 16.89
C GLU A 176 -8.09 7.18 17.12
N PHE A 177 -7.16 6.27 16.83
CA PHE A 177 -7.46 4.84 16.73
C PHE A 177 -7.07 4.01 17.95
N ARG A 178 -6.09 4.44 18.75
CA ARG A 178 -5.69 3.73 19.98
C ARG A 178 -6.84 3.46 20.95
N PRO A 179 -7.79 4.39 21.20
CA PRO A 179 -8.92 4.12 22.09
C PRO A 179 -9.79 2.94 21.63
N LEU A 180 -9.74 2.58 20.34
CA LEU A 180 -10.51 1.50 19.73
C LEU A 180 -9.75 0.16 19.67
N LEU A 181 -8.50 0.12 20.15
CA LEU A 181 -7.65 -1.07 20.18
C LEU A 181 -7.96 -2.00 21.37
N CYS A 182 -9.23 -2.32 21.59
CA CYS A 182 -9.65 -3.33 22.57
C CYS A 182 -9.84 -4.68 21.86
N PRO A 183 -8.99 -5.70 22.06
CA PRO A 183 -9.05 -6.96 21.30
C PRO A 183 -10.35 -7.76 21.44
N ILE A 184 -11.17 -7.45 22.44
CA ILE A 184 -12.45 -8.10 22.72
C ILE A 184 -13.61 -7.37 22.01
N ASP A 185 -13.41 -6.10 21.63
CA ASP A 185 -14.44 -5.30 20.98
C ASP A 185 -14.55 -5.66 19.48
N TRP A 186 -15.76 -5.57 18.94
CA TRP A 186 -16.04 -5.81 17.53
C TRP A 186 -15.40 -4.75 16.61
N THR A 187 -15.11 -3.55 17.12
CA THR A 187 -14.42 -2.50 16.36
C THR A 187 -12.93 -2.78 16.14
N PHE A 188 -12.35 -3.72 16.88
CA PHE A 188 -10.92 -3.98 16.89
C PHE A 188 -10.36 -4.36 15.51
N SER A 189 -10.99 -5.34 14.86
CA SER A 189 -10.55 -5.83 13.55
C SER A 189 -10.62 -4.73 12.48
N ASN A 190 -11.68 -3.90 12.52
CA ASN A 190 -11.78 -2.73 11.67
C ASN A 190 -10.68 -1.69 11.96
N THR A 191 -10.38 -1.46 13.24
CA THR A 191 -9.33 -0.51 13.66
C THR A 191 -7.95 -0.94 13.16
N ILE A 192 -7.62 -2.23 13.26
CA ILE A 192 -6.37 -2.77 12.69
C ILE A 192 -6.31 -2.60 11.18
N ARG A 193 -7.43 -2.81 10.45
CA ARG A 193 -7.50 -2.53 9.01
C ARG A 193 -7.25 -1.04 8.70
N LEU A 194 -7.80 -0.13 9.49
CA LEU A 194 -7.55 1.31 9.31
C LEU A 194 -6.09 1.66 9.59
N LEU A 195 -5.48 1.07 10.62
CA LEU A 195 -4.05 1.24 10.90
C LEU A 195 -3.18 0.69 9.77
N GLU A 196 -3.50 -0.48 9.21
CA GLU A 196 -2.83 -1.04 8.02
C GLU A 196 -2.85 -0.05 6.84
N LEU A 197 -3.99 0.60 6.61
CA LEU A 197 -4.17 1.53 5.50
C LEU A 197 -3.48 2.89 5.70
N PHE A 198 -3.51 3.43 6.92
CA PHE A 198 -3.16 4.82 7.18
C PHE A 198 -1.78 5.04 7.80
N LEU A 199 -1.22 4.06 8.51
CA LEU A 199 0.08 4.24 9.15
C LEU A 199 1.19 4.36 8.10
N PRO A 200 1.96 5.47 8.07
CA PRO A 200 3.11 5.59 7.19
C PRO A 200 4.19 4.57 7.56
N VAL A 201 4.54 3.70 6.60
CA VAL A 201 5.60 2.69 6.76
C VAL A 201 6.90 3.08 6.04
N HIS A 202 6.83 4.00 5.07
CA HIS A 202 7.97 4.49 4.29
C HIS A 202 8.32 5.91 4.75
N MET A 203 9.13 5.99 5.81
CA MET A 203 9.58 7.26 6.40
C MET A 203 11.10 7.33 6.41
N PRO A 204 11.70 8.51 6.19
CA PRO A 204 13.15 8.64 6.21
C PRO A 204 13.72 8.43 7.63
N PRO A 205 14.99 8.03 7.78
CA PRO A 205 15.59 7.67 9.07
C PRO A 205 15.46 8.71 10.18
N ASN A 206 15.53 9.99 9.83
CA ASN A 206 15.39 11.11 10.75
C ASN A 206 13.97 11.26 11.34
N LEU A 207 12.96 10.62 10.73
CA LEU A 207 11.57 10.67 11.18
C LEU A 207 11.09 9.33 11.80
N HIS A 208 11.96 8.34 11.99
CA HIS A 208 11.56 7.03 12.54
C HIS A 208 10.93 7.15 13.94
N ASP A 209 11.38 8.09 14.77
CA ASP A 209 10.80 8.35 16.11
C ASP A 209 9.38 8.94 16.05
N GLN A 210 8.99 9.51 14.91
CA GLN A 210 7.64 10.02 14.63
C GLN A 210 6.83 9.06 13.75
N ALA A 211 7.37 7.88 13.44
CA ALA A 211 6.76 6.90 12.53
C ALA A 211 6.58 5.56 13.24
N PHE A 212 7.19 4.48 12.75
CA PHE A 212 6.98 3.13 13.26
C PHE A 212 7.37 2.93 14.72
N LYS A 213 8.32 3.70 15.26
CA LYS A 213 8.70 3.57 16.68
C LYS A 213 7.56 3.94 17.64
N LEU A 214 6.59 4.74 17.20
CA LEU A 214 5.44 5.12 18.02
C LEU A 214 4.46 3.96 18.26
N TRP A 215 4.35 3.02 17.34
CA TRP A 215 3.28 2.01 17.34
C TRP A 215 3.77 0.56 17.24
N LEU A 216 4.94 0.31 16.67
CA LEU A 216 5.42 -1.05 16.42
C LEU A 216 5.52 -1.90 17.69
N PRO A 217 6.12 -1.43 18.81
CA PRO A 217 6.17 -2.23 20.02
C PRO A 217 4.79 -2.55 20.61
N GLU A 218 3.86 -1.59 20.54
CA GLU A 218 2.49 -1.74 21.04
C GLU A 218 1.69 -2.75 20.22
N LEU A 219 1.65 -2.57 18.89
CA LEU A 219 0.96 -3.49 18.00
C LEU A 219 1.59 -4.88 18.02
N PHE A 220 2.91 -4.98 18.18
CA PHE A 220 3.57 -6.27 18.35
C PHE A 220 3.18 -6.93 19.67
N GLY A 221 3.10 -6.18 20.78
CA GLY A 221 2.63 -6.71 22.07
C GLY A 221 1.20 -7.24 22.01
N ILE A 222 0.31 -6.52 21.31
CA ILE A 222 -1.06 -6.99 21.03
C ILE A 222 -1.03 -8.24 20.16
N TRP A 223 -0.26 -8.21 19.07
CA TRP A 223 -0.11 -9.37 18.19
C TRP A 223 0.44 -10.56 18.94
N ASP A 224 1.40 -10.42 19.85
CA ASP A 224 1.95 -11.52 20.63
C ASP A 224 0.94 -12.12 21.62
N GLY A 225 0.22 -11.27 22.35
CA GLY A 225 -0.66 -11.66 23.44
C GLY A 225 -2.06 -12.14 23.06
N VAL A 226 -2.53 -11.86 21.84
CA VAL A 226 -3.91 -12.15 21.40
C VAL A 226 -3.91 -13.20 20.29
N TYR A 227 -4.75 -14.24 20.44
CA TYR A 227 -4.94 -15.35 19.49
C TYR A 227 -6.43 -15.65 19.29
N ASN A 228 -7.19 -14.68 18.79
CA ASN A 228 -8.66 -14.77 18.80
C ASN A 228 -9.32 -14.68 17.41
N ASP A 229 -8.64 -14.15 16.40
CA ASP A 229 -9.24 -13.93 15.08
C ASP A 229 -8.16 -13.85 14.00
N THR A 230 -8.39 -14.55 12.89
CA THR A 230 -7.46 -14.68 11.77
C THR A 230 -7.47 -13.44 10.85
N VAL A 231 -8.56 -12.66 10.85
CA VAL A 231 -8.74 -11.51 9.97
C VAL A 231 -7.83 -10.35 10.36
N TRP A 232 -7.87 -9.89 11.61
CA TRP A 232 -6.99 -8.79 12.04
C TRP A 232 -5.53 -9.23 12.13
N GLU A 233 -5.27 -10.49 12.48
CA GLU A 233 -3.90 -11.04 12.50
C GLU A 233 -3.27 -11.01 11.11
N LEU A 234 -4.04 -11.36 10.07
CA LEU A 234 -3.57 -11.23 8.70
C LEU A 234 -3.20 -9.78 8.38
N ARG A 235 -4.06 -8.83 8.73
CA ARG A 235 -3.91 -7.40 8.44
C ARG A 235 -2.68 -6.81 9.13
N VAL A 236 -2.49 -7.09 10.41
CA VAL A 236 -1.31 -6.60 11.14
C VAL A 236 -0.02 -7.25 10.66
N THR A 237 -0.06 -8.51 10.21
CA THR A 237 1.11 -9.19 9.61
C THR A 237 1.53 -8.55 8.29
N ILE A 238 0.56 -8.11 7.47
CA ILE A 238 0.84 -7.30 6.25
C ILE A 238 1.53 -5.99 6.64
N LEU A 239 1.02 -5.30 7.67
CA LEU A 239 1.63 -4.07 8.18
C LEU A 239 3.07 -4.30 8.67
N PHE A 240 3.33 -5.38 9.41
CA PHE A 240 4.69 -5.74 9.86
C PHE A 240 5.62 -6.08 8.69
N SER A 241 5.15 -6.80 7.69
CA SER A 241 5.90 -7.08 6.47
C SER A 241 6.29 -5.79 5.73
N CYS A 242 5.33 -4.88 5.57
CA CYS A 242 5.53 -3.60 4.91
C CYS A 242 6.54 -2.71 5.67
N VAL A 243 6.38 -2.57 6.98
CA VAL A 243 7.32 -1.77 7.78
C VAL A 243 8.72 -2.39 7.82
N ALA A 244 8.83 -3.73 7.85
CA ALA A 244 10.12 -4.40 7.79
C ALA A 244 10.85 -4.11 6.47
N TRP A 245 10.14 -4.15 5.35
CA TRP A 245 10.70 -3.93 4.02
C TRP A 245 11.19 -2.52 3.76
N TYR A 246 10.46 -1.52 4.24
CA TYR A 246 10.85 -0.13 4.05
C TYR A 246 11.89 0.36 5.06
N ASN A 247 12.16 -0.43 6.11
CA ASN A 247 13.06 -0.06 7.20
C ASN A 247 14.10 -1.16 7.48
N ILE A 248 14.55 -1.86 6.42
CA ILE A 248 15.58 -2.91 6.52
C ILE A 248 16.83 -2.34 7.17
N GLY A 249 17.32 -3.02 8.21
CA GLY A 249 18.49 -2.61 8.98
C GLY A 249 18.24 -1.57 10.08
N TYR A 250 17.03 -1.00 10.16
CA TYR A 250 16.67 -0.02 11.20
C TYR A 250 15.85 -0.61 12.36
N ILE A 251 15.17 -1.73 12.14
CA ILE A 251 14.36 -2.41 13.16
C ILE A 251 15.13 -3.61 13.69
N ASN A 252 15.32 -3.67 15.02
CA ASN A 252 15.85 -4.86 15.69
C ASN A 252 14.71 -5.84 15.98
N TRP A 253 14.60 -6.88 15.16
CA TRP A 253 13.58 -7.93 15.31
C TRP A 253 13.97 -9.05 16.29
N GLU A 254 15.22 -9.10 16.80
CA GLU A 254 15.68 -10.20 17.67
C GLU A 254 14.80 -10.45 18.90
N PRO A 255 14.29 -9.43 19.63
CA PRO A 255 13.44 -9.67 20.79
C PRO A 255 12.16 -10.46 20.47
N TRP A 256 11.76 -10.48 19.20
CA TRP A 256 10.51 -11.04 18.71
C TRP A 256 10.72 -12.28 17.82
N MET A 257 11.97 -12.65 17.53
CA MET A 257 12.30 -13.61 16.48
C MET A 257 11.68 -14.99 16.71
N SER A 258 11.80 -15.52 17.92
CA SER A 258 11.22 -16.82 18.31
C SER A 258 9.72 -16.84 18.07
N GLN A 259 9.04 -15.75 18.42
CA GLN A 259 7.60 -15.64 18.34
C GLN A 259 7.12 -15.48 16.90
N ILE A 260 7.85 -14.70 16.10
CA ILE A 260 7.57 -14.54 14.68
C ILE A 260 7.60 -15.90 13.98
N PHE A 261 8.69 -16.66 14.13
CA PHE A 261 8.81 -17.98 13.51
C PHE A 261 7.82 -19.01 14.05
N THR A 262 7.50 -18.95 15.36
CA THR A 262 6.46 -19.81 15.95
C THR A 262 5.10 -19.55 15.31
N ARG A 263 4.70 -18.28 15.16
CA ARG A 263 3.43 -17.92 14.54
C ARG A 263 3.42 -18.24 13.03
N ILE A 264 4.52 -18.03 12.32
CA ILE A 264 4.66 -18.43 10.91
C ILE A 264 4.44 -19.93 10.74
N LEU A 265 5.10 -20.77 11.55
CA LEU A 265 4.93 -22.22 11.52
C LEU A 265 3.47 -22.62 11.78
N ARG A 266 2.80 -21.99 12.74
CA ARG A 266 1.37 -22.20 12.99
C ARG A 266 0.49 -21.80 11.80
N GLY A 267 0.84 -20.71 11.13
CA GLY A 267 0.11 -20.22 9.95
C GLY A 267 0.25 -21.10 8.71
N LEU A 268 1.29 -21.92 8.61
CA LEU A 268 1.39 -22.96 7.57
C LEU A 268 0.33 -24.07 7.74
N SER A 269 -0.39 -24.09 8.86
CA SER A 269 -1.56 -24.96 9.09
C SER A 269 -1.27 -26.45 8.83
N LEU A 270 -0.07 -26.91 9.18
CA LEU A 270 0.40 -28.26 8.90
C LEU A 270 -0.29 -29.29 9.82
N PRO A 271 -0.70 -30.47 9.30
CA PRO A 271 -1.32 -31.50 10.13
C PRO A 271 -0.25 -32.16 11.02
N ILE A 272 -0.31 -31.87 12.32
CA ILE A 272 0.62 -32.40 13.33
C ILE A 272 -0.17 -33.22 14.35
N GLY A 273 0.07 -34.54 14.38
CA GLY A 273 -0.55 -35.46 15.32
C GLY A 273 -1.91 -36.02 14.87
N LYS A 274 -2.56 -36.80 15.75
CA LYS A 274 -3.84 -37.49 15.50
C LYS A 274 -5.08 -36.67 15.87
N LEU A 275 -4.91 -35.49 16.46
CA LEU A 275 -6.00 -34.60 16.82
C LEU A 275 -6.05 -33.49 15.77
N GLU A 276 -7.11 -33.48 14.98
CA GLU A 276 -7.49 -32.30 14.20
C GLU A 276 -7.80 -31.18 15.22
N MET A 277 -6.77 -30.44 15.61
CA MET A 277 -7.00 -29.15 16.25
C MET A 277 -7.79 -28.34 15.23
N THR A 278 -9.01 -27.93 15.61
CA THR A 278 -9.91 -27.14 14.78
C THR A 278 -9.09 -26.14 13.97
N PRO A 279 -9.11 -26.21 12.63
CA PRO A 279 -8.32 -25.34 11.80
C PRO A 279 -8.89 -23.94 11.99
N HIS A 280 -8.33 -23.21 12.93
CA HIS A 280 -8.38 -21.77 12.84
C HIS A 280 -7.63 -21.50 11.55
N ASN A 281 -8.35 -21.07 10.51
CA ASN A 281 -7.81 -20.77 9.19
C ASN A 281 -6.86 -19.58 9.28
N TYR A 282 -5.72 -19.75 9.95
CA TYR A 282 -4.62 -18.80 10.03
C TYR A 282 -3.90 -18.84 8.69
N ARG A 283 -4.55 -18.35 7.64
CA ARG A 283 -3.92 -18.20 6.33
C ARG A 283 -3.26 -16.84 6.28
N TYR A 284 -1.99 -16.77 6.67
CA TYR A 284 -1.19 -15.61 6.34
C TYR A 284 -1.02 -15.51 4.83
N LEU A 285 -0.92 -14.27 4.32
CA LEU A 285 -0.45 -14.06 2.96
C LEU A 285 1.03 -14.46 2.89
N ILE A 286 1.30 -15.59 2.25
CA ILE A 286 2.63 -16.19 2.14
C ILE A 286 3.67 -15.19 1.64
N TYR A 287 3.35 -14.41 0.61
CA TYR A 287 4.24 -13.37 0.11
C TYR A 287 4.65 -12.37 1.21
N SER A 288 3.69 -11.89 2.03
CA SER A 288 3.96 -10.96 3.11
C SER A 288 4.87 -11.56 4.19
N VAL A 289 4.65 -12.84 4.53
CA VAL A 289 5.49 -13.56 5.48
C VAL A 289 6.90 -13.75 4.93
N CYS A 290 7.05 -14.23 3.70
CA CYS A 290 8.34 -14.41 3.03
C CYS A 290 9.12 -13.09 2.95
N ARG A 291 8.43 -12.01 2.57
CA ARG A 291 8.98 -10.65 2.54
C ARG A 291 9.47 -10.23 3.92
N TRP A 292 8.68 -10.46 4.98
CA TRP A 292 9.06 -10.13 6.35
C TRP A 292 10.31 -10.91 6.81
N ILE A 293 10.34 -12.24 6.59
CA ILE A 293 11.51 -13.09 6.87
C ILE A 293 12.75 -12.54 6.17
N VAL A 294 12.66 -12.26 4.86
CA VAL A 294 13.79 -11.79 4.07
C VAL A 294 14.33 -10.44 4.59
N CYS A 295 13.46 -9.56 5.11
CA CYS A 295 13.88 -8.29 5.70
C CYS A 295 14.66 -8.46 7.01
N MET A 296 14.38 -9.52 7.76
CA MET A 296 15.05 -9.82 9.03
C MET A 296 16.44 -10.45 8.84
N ILE A 297 16.76 -10.99 7.65
CA ILE A 297 18.09 -11.57 7.38
C ILE A 297 19.16 -10.47 7.41
N GLY A 298 20.16 -10.59 8.29
CA GLY A 298 21.29 -9.66 8.36
C GLY A 298 22.41 -10.15 9.27
N ASN A 299 23.58 -9.53 9.19
CA ASN A 299 24.83 -9.99 9.82
C ASN A 299 24.78 -10.19 11.36
N ARG A 300 23.77 -9.63 12.05
CA ARG A 300 23.61 -9.72 13.50
C ARG A 300 22.27 -10.32 13.94
N SER A 301 21.50 -10.89 12.99
CA SER A 301 20.22 -11.51 13.29
C SER A 301 20.33 -13.02 13.28
N SER A 302 19.66 -13.67 14.23
CA SER A 302 19.46 -15.11 14.26
C SER A 302 18.43 -15.61 13.23
N CYS A 303 17.86 -14.73 12.40
CA CYS A 303 16.81 -15.06 11.42
C CYS A 303 17.18 -16.25 10.52
N LEU A 304 18.43 -16.40 10.08
CA LEU A 304 18.84 -17.54 9.25
C LEU A 304 18.81 -18.87 10.02
N GLN A 305 19.17 -18.85 11.31
CA GLN A 305 19.08 -20.03 12.17
C GLN A 305 17.63 -20.44 12.35
N TYR A 306 16.74 -19.49 12.69
CA TYR A 306 15.30 -19.77 12.79
C TYR A 306 14.68 -20.24 11.48
N LEU A 307 15.12 -19.70 10.34
CA LEU A 307 14.69 -20.15 9.03
C LEU A 307 15.16 -21.57 8.73
N GLN A 308 16.39 -21.91 9.09
CA GLN A 308 16.90 -23.27 8.99
C GLN A 308 16.08 -24.23 9.86
N ASP A 309 15.80 -23.86 11.11
CA ASP A 309 15.01 -24.65 12.05
C ASP A 309 13.57 -24.84 11.54
N LEU A 310 12.98 -23.80 10.96
CA LEU A 310 11.68 -23.87 10.28
C LEU A 310 11.72 -24.90 9.14
N PHE A 311 12.71 -24.82 8.25
CA PHE A 311 12.85 -25.78 7.15
C PHE A 311 13.07 -27.22 7.63
N ILE A 312 13.80 -27.41 8.73
CA ILE A 312 13.95 -28.73 9.37
C ILE A 312 12.60 -29.24 9.86
N ALA A 313 11.81 -28.39 10.54
CA ALA A 313 10.51 -28.75 11.09
C ALA A 313 9.49 -29.15 10.00
N ILE A 314 9.52 -28.47 8.84
CA ILE A 314 8.57 -28.70 7.75
C ILE A 314 9.10 -29.65 6.66
N LYS A 315 10.33 -30.16 6.79
CA LYS A 315 11.04 -30.95 5.77
C LYS A 315 10.23 -32.16 5.27
N THR A 316 9.56 -32.86 6.17
CA THR A 316 8.80 -34.07 5.83
C THR A 316 7.62 -33.75 4.92
N PHE A 317 6.99 -32.58 5.07
CA PHE A 317 5.85 -32.15 4.27
C PHE A 317 6.22 -31.82 2.81
N TYR A 318 7.51 -31.62 2.50
CA TYR A 318 7.98 -31.47 1.12
C TYR A 318 8.26 -32.81 0.40
N HIS A 319 8.18 -33.94 1.09
CA HIS A 319 8.40 -35.24 0.45
C HIS A 319 7.26 -35.55 -0.54
N PRO A 320 7.54 -36.02 -1.78
CA PRO A 320 6.50 -36.25 -2.80
C PRO A 320 5.37 -37.20 -2.38
N SER A 321 5.63 -38.08 -1.41
CA SER A 321 4.62 -39.01 -0.87
C SER A 321 3.70 -38.39 0.18
N ASN A 322 4.01 -37.18 0.69
CA ASN A 322 3.20 -36.49 1.69
C ASN A 322 2.40 -35.39 1.00
N THR A 323 1.28 -35.78 0.37
CA THR A 323 0.38 -34.87 -0.33
C THR A 323 -0.75 -34.40 0.60
N GLY A 324 -1.16 -33.15 0.46
CA GLY A 324 -2.26 -32.57 1.23
C GLY A 324 -2.47 -31.10 0.90
N ASP A 325 -3.48 -30.49 1.52
CA ASP A 325 -3.90 -29.10 1.24
C ASP A 325 -2.81 -28.07 1.53
N PHE A 326 -1.83 -28.40 2.38
CA PHE A 326 -0.68 -27.55 2.73
C PHE A 326 0.36 -27.43 1.60
N GLN A 327 0.31 -28.30 0.57
CA GLN A 327 1.39 -28.38 -0.43
C GLN A 327 1.47 -27.12 -1.29
N GLU A 328 0.33 -26.53 -1.65
CA GLU A 328 0.29 -25.28 -2.41
C GLU A 328 0.96 -24.14 -1.64
N ASP A 329 0.64 -24.03 -0.34
CA ASP A 329 1.21 -23.03 0.56
C ASP A 329 2.72 -23.23 0.74
N LEU A 330 3.18 -24.47 0.92
CA LEU A 330 4.60 -24.79 1.06
C LEU A 330 5.41 -24.51 -0.21
N VAL A 331 4.88 -24.83 -1.40
CA VAL A 331 5.53 -24.51 -2.68
C VAL A 331 5.58 -22.99 -2.87
N SER A 332 4.45 -22.31 -2.64
CA SER A 332 4.35 -20.85 -2.69
C SER A 332 5.34 -20.19 -1.72
N PHE A 333 5.56 -20.76 -0.53
CA PHE A 333 6.51 -20.25 0.46
C PHE A 333 7.95 -20.26 -0.07
N VAL A 334 8.42 -21.37 -0.66
CA VAL A 334 9.80 -21.45 -1.19
C VAL A 334 10.01 -20.52 -2.38
N LEU A 335 9.01 -20.46 -3.28
CA LEU A 335 9.06 -19.59 -4.45
C LEU A 335 9.10 -18.12 -4.04
N ASN A 336 8.19 -17.69 -3.16
CA ASN A 336 8.12 -16.30 -2.70
C ASN A 336 9.31 -15.92 -1.83
N LEU A 337 9.84 -16.83 -1.01
CA LEU A 337 11.04 -16.57 -0.22
C LEU A 337 12.25 -16.28 -1.12
N SER A 338 12.44 -17.12 -2.16
CA SER A 338 13.50 -16.94 -3.14
C SER A 338 13.32 -15.65 -3.93
N TYR A 339 12.11 -15.37 -4.37
CA TYR A 339 11.76 -14.16 -5.10
C TYR A 339 12.01 -12.89 -4.26
N CYS A 340 11.49 -12.83 -3.03
CA CYS A 340 11.70 -11.70 -2.11
C CYS A 340 13.18 -11.49 -1.81
N PHE A 341 13.96 -12.58 -1.66
CA PHE A 341 15.40 -12.50 -1.43
C PHE A 341 16.11 -11.85 -2.62
N VAL A 342 15.77 -12.28 -3.84
CA VAL A 342 16.31 -11.67 -5.07
C VAL A 342 15.89 -10.21 -5.19
N GLU A 343 14.62 -9.87 -4.97
CA GLU A 343 14.14 -8.49 -4.99
C GLU A 343 14.93 -7.61 -4.00
N ARG A 344 15.17 -8.10 -2.78
CA ARG A 344 15.94 -7.39 -1.76
C ARG A 344 17.37 -7.10 -2.19
N LEU A 345 18.00 -7.96 -2.99
CA LEU A 345 19.36 -7.73 -3.50
C LEU A 345 19.44 -6.58 -4.52
N TYR A 346 18.31 -6.22 -5.14
CA TYR A 346 18.21 -5.12 -6.12
C TYR A 346 17.69 -3.80 -5.53
N LEU A 347 17.29 -3.78 -4.25
CA LEU A 347 16.96 -2.56 -3.51
C LEU A 347 18.23 -1.72 -3.26
#